data_AF-A0A966URN9-F1
#
_entry.id   AF-A0A966URN9-F1
#
_cell.length_a   1.000
_cell.length_b   1.000
_cell.length_c   1.000
_cell.angle_alpha   90.00
_cell.angle_beta   90.00
_cell.angle_gamma   90.00
#
_symmetry.space_group_name_H-M   'P 1'
#
loop_
_entity.id
_entity.type
_entity.pdbx_description
1 polymer ?
#
loop_
_entity_poly.entity_id
_entity_poly.type
_entity_poly.pdbx_seq_one_letter_code
_entity_poly.pdbx_strand_id
1 'polypeptide(L)'
;MSRKICVYCGKRKNNKSFSKHRGHKDRLDSRCKSCVKKETKIRYKIRKKAPPVPNNCECCHKLFSEKNSERLDHCKKTKKFRGWACDKCNTGIGQLGDNIQGVLNAFNYLLLRSDISADELPVLINGVVDSLNNLLSRQKDSSRVA
;
A
#
# COMPACT_ATOMS: atom_id res chain seq x y z
N MET A 1 -1.18 -32.89 -15.84
CA MET A 1 -0.43 -31.96 -14.96
C MET A 1 -1.36 -30.88 -14.44
N SER A 2 -1.48 -30.70 -13.13
CA SER A 2 -2.25 -29.58 -12.55
C SER A 2 -1.65 -28.24 -12.98
N ARG A 3 -2.51 -27.32 -13.39
CA ARG A 3 -2.15 -25.97 -13.85
C ARG A 3 -2.84 -24.93 -12.97
N LYS A 4 -2.14 -23.84 -12.65
CA LYS A 4 -2.60 -22.72 -11.82
C LYS A 4 -2.34 -21.39 -12.53
N ILE A 5 -3.22 -20.40 -12.32
CA ILE A 5 -3.07 -19.05 -12.86
C ILE A 5 -2.35 -18.17 -11.84
N CYS A 6 -1.32 -17.46 -12.27
CA CYS A 6 -0.59 -16.52 -11.42
C CYS A 6 -1.36 -15.20 -11.29
N VAL A 7 -1.66 -14.77 -10.05
CA VAL A 7 -2.42 -13.52 -9.80
C VAL A 7 -1.68 -12.24 -10.20
N TYR A 8 -0.37 -12.30 -10.47
CA TYR A 8 0.42 -11.11 -10.87
C TYR A 8 0.57 -10.95 -12.37
N CYS A 9 0.66 -12.05 -13.12
CA CYS A 9 0.92 -11.99 -14.57
C CYS A 9 -0.21 -12.59 -15.41
N GLY A 10 -1.26 -13.13 -14.80
CA GLY A 10 -2.41 -13.74 -15.49
C GLY A 10 -2.09 -15.03 -16.25
N LYS A 11 -0.83 -15.45 -16.35
CA LYS A 11 -0.42 -16.62 -17.14
C LYS A 11 -0.75 -17.92 -16.41
N ARG A 12 -1.33 -18.88 -17.13
CA ARG A 12 -1.53 -20.27 -16.68
C ARG A 12 -0.19 -21.02 -16.73
N LYS A 13 0.21 -21.63 -15.61
CA LYS A 13 1.50 -22.32 -15.47
C LYS A 13 1.34 -23.65 -14.73
N ASN A 14 2.34 -24.52 -14.84
CA ASN A 14 2.42 -25.74 -14.04
C ASN A 14 2.62 -25.40 -12.56
N ASN A 15 2.04 -26.20 -11.65
CA ASN A 15 2.27 -26.13 -10.21
C ASN A 15 3.75 -26.01 -9.80
N LYS A 16 4.69 -26.64 -10.52
CA LYS A 16 6.16 -26.52 -10.26
C LYS A 16 6.67 -25.07 -10.34
N SER A 17 5.98 -24.20 -11.08
CA SER A 17 6.29 -22.77 -11.20
C SER A 17 5.88 -21.94 -9.98
N PHE A 18 5.23 -22.54 -8.98
CA PHE A 18 4.78 -21.89 -7.75
C PHE A 18 5.53 -22.49 -6.55
N SER A 19 5.77 -21.68 -5.52
CA SER A 19 6.38 -22.13 -4.27
C SER A 19 5.34 -22.75 -3.35
N LYS A 20 5.76 -23.64 -2.44
CA LYS A 20 4.86 -24.22 -1.43
C LYS A 20 4.42 -23.13 -0.45
N HIS A 21 3.14 -23.11 -0.09
CA HIS A 21 2.56 -22.17 0.86
C HIS A 21 1.56 -22.90 1.77
N ARG A 22 1.89 -23.01 3.07
CA ARG A 22 1.15 -23.88 4.00
C ARG A 22 -0.30 -23.44 4.22
N GLY A 23 -0.58 -22.14 4.17
CA GLY A 23 -1.91 -21.58 4.44
C GLY A 23 -2.90 -21.62 3.27
N HIS A 24 -2.52 -22.12 2.09
CA HIS A 24 -3.42 -22.16 0.94
C HIS A 24 -4.00 -23.58 0.73
N LYS A 25 -5.26 -23.66 0.26
CA LYS A 25 -5.97 -24.93 0.00
C LYS A 25 -5.18 -25.90 -0.88
N ASP A 26 -4.52 -25.38 -1.92
CA ASP A 26 -3.70 -26.17 -2.85
C ASP A 26 -2.21 -26.27 -2.45
N ARG A 27 -1.86 -25.72 -1.28
CA ARG A 27 -0.50 -25.63 -0.73
C ARG A 27 0.50 -24.88 -1.62
N LEU A 28 0.04 -23.99 -2.51
CA LEU A 28 0.89 -23.24 -3.43
C LEU A 28 0.66 -21.72 -3.34
N ASP A 29 1.74 -20.93 -3.46
CA ASP A 29 1.64 -19.47 -3.57
C ASP A 29 0.74 -19.08 -4.76
N SER A 30 -0.03 -18.01 -4.63
CA SER A 30 -0.88 -17.49 -5.71
C SER A 30 -0.05 -16.86 -6.85
N ARG A 31 1.23 -16.55 -6.60
CA ARG A 31 2.17 -15.91 -7.51
C ARG A 31 3.24 -16.90 -7.95
N CYS A 32 3.56 -16.88 -9.24
CA CYS A 32 4.64 -17.73 -9.76
C CYS A 32 6.02 -17.22 -9.30
N LYS A 33 6.98 -18.15 -9.19
CA LYS A 33 8.37 -17.90 -8.74
C LYS A 33 9.04 -16.74 -9.49
N SER A 34 8.82 -16.62 -10.80
CA SER A 34 9.39 -15.53 -11.60
C SER A 34 8.84 -14.16 -11.22
N CYS A 35 7.53 -14.06 -10.93
CA CYS A 35 6.91 -12.81 -10.48
C CYS A 35 7.39 -12.43 -9.08
N VAL A 36 7.50 -13.40 -8.17
CA VAL A 36 8.05 -13.17 -6.82
C VAL A 36 9.48 -12.64 -6.93
N LYS A 37 10.35 -13.30 -7.71
CA LYS A 37 11.74 -12.87 -7.93
C LYS A 37 11.83 -11.45 -8.49
N LYS A 38 10.97 -11.08 -9.45
CA LYS A 38 10.90 -9.74 -10.02
C LYS A 38 10.55 -8.70 -8.95
N GLU A 39 9.51 -8.95 -8.16
CA GLU A 39 9.04 -8.01 -7.14
C GLU A 39 10.01 -7.88 -5.97
N THR A 40 10.70 -8.96 -5.57
CA THR A 40 11.80 -8.88 -4.59
C THR A 40 12.90 -7.94 -5.07
N LYS A 41 13.33 -8.05 -6.34
CA LYS A 41 14.34 -7.13 -6.91
C LYS A 41 13.88 -5.68 -6.92
N ILE A 42 12.61 -5.43 -7.23
CA ILE A 42 12.02 -4.09 -7.22
C ILE A 42 12.05 -3.52 -5.80
N ARG A 43 11.51 -4.26 -4.81
CA ARG A 43 11.52 -3.83 -3.41
C ARG A 43 12.92 -3.55 -2.89
N TYR A 44 13.90 -4.37 -3.25
CA TYR A 44 15.30 -4.14 -2.90
C TYR A 44 15.82 -2.80 -3.46
N LYS A 45 15.56 -2.51 -4.74
CA LYS A 45 15.96 -1.25 -5.37
C LYS A 45 15.31 -0.03 -4.71
N ILE A 46 14.03 -0.15 -4.35
CA ILE A 46 13.30 0.92 -3.67
C ILE A 46 13.88 1.11 -2.26
N ARG A 47 14.07 0.03 -1.50
CA ARG A 47 14.63 0.09 -0.13
C ARG A 47 16.00 0.75 -0.09
N LYS A 48 16.85 0.50 -1.08
CA LYS A 48 18.19 1.12 -1.18
C LYS A 48 18.14 2.65 -1.32
N LYS A 49 17.06 3.20 -1.89
CA LYS A 49 16.86 4.65 -2.09
C LYS A 49 15.89 5.26 -1.08
N ALA A 50 15.29 4.45 -0.22
CA ALA A 50 14.30 4.91 0.74
C ALA A 50 15.00 5.67 1.88
N PRO A 51 14.33 6.68 2.47
CA PRO A 51 14.77 7.29 3.72
C PRO A 51 14.94 6.26 4.84
N PRO A 52 15.70 6.57 5.90
CA PRO A 52 15.76 5.71 7.09
C PRO A 52 14.35 5.45 7.63
N VAL A 53 14.18 4.28 8.26
CA VAL A 53 12.90 3.91 8.88
C VAL A 53 12.68 4.81 10.10
N PRO A 54 11.56 5.55 10.18
CA PRO A 54 11.22 6.35 11.36
C PRO A 54 10.77 5.45 12.51
N ASN A 55 10.57 6.01 13.71
CA ASN A 55 10.07 5.25 14.85
C ASN A 55 8.57 4.90 14.75
N ASN A 56 7.83 5.66 13.95
CA ASN A 56 6.37 5.62 13.87
C ASN A 56 5.90 5.38 12.44
N CYS A 57 4.74 4.74 12.31
CA CYS A 57 4.03 4.62 11.04
C CYS A 57 3.70 6.00 10.47
N GLU A 58 4.10 6.28 9.23
CA GLU A 58 3.80 7.57 8.57
C GLU A 58 2.31 7.74 8.22
N CYS A 59 1.51 6.66 8.30
CA CYS A 59 0.07 6.69 8.01
C CYS A 59 -0.81 6.86 9.27
N CYS A 60 -0.51 6.17 10.37
CA CYS A 60 -1.34 6.19 11.59
C CYS A 60 -0.61 6.68 12.84
N HIS A 61 0.65 7.08 12.69
CA HIS A 61 1.52 7.68 13.73
C HIS A 61 1.80 6.81 14.96
N LYS A 62 1.30 5.57 15.00
CA LYS A 62 1.65 4.58 16.03
C LYS A 62 3.10 4.14 15.89
N LEU A 63 3.77 3.97 17.04
CA LEU A 63 5.11 3.39 17.11
C LEU A 63 5.14 2.01 16.45
N PHE A 64 6.26 1.68 15.80
CA PHE A 64 6.53 0.31 15.37
C PHE A 64 6.71 -0.56 16.62
N SER A 65 5.70 -1.37 16.91
CA SER A 65 5.59 -2.14 18.17
C SER A 65 6.71 -3.18 18.33
N GLU A 66 7.31 -3.60 17.22
CA GLU A 66 8.35 -4.63 17.19
C GLU A 66 9.35 -4.35 16.06
N LYS A 67 10.54 -4.96 16.17
CA LYS A 67 11.57 -4.94 15.13
C LYS A 67 11.03 -5.56 13.83
N ASN A 68 11.20 -4.88 12.69
CA ASN A 68 10.71 -5.29 11.36
C ASN A 68 9.17 -5.22 11.19
N SER A 69 8.45 -4.50 12.06
CA SER A 69 7.02 -4.26 11.87
C SER A 69 6.72 -3.19 10.80
N GLU A 70 7.75 -2.48 10.33
CA GLU A 70 7.66 -1.55 9.21
C GLU A 70 7.46 -2.28 7.88
N ARG A 71 6.62 -1.71 7.03
CA ARG A 71 6.40 -2.10 5.65
C ARG A 71 6.87 -0.98 4.74
N LEU A 72 7.70 -1.34 3.75
CA LEU A 72 8.05 -0.45 2.66
C LEU A 72 6.86 -0.33 1.72
N ASP A 73 6.12 0.75 1.88
CA ASP A 73 4.99 1.05 1.03
C ASP A 73 5.44 1.68 -0.29
N HIS A 74 4.92 1.19 -1.40
CA HIS A 74 5.29 1.63 -2.73
C HIS A 74 4.17 1.42 -3.74
N CYS A 75 4.11 2.30 -4.74
CA CYS A 75 3.12 2.20 -5.80
C CYS A 75 3.39 0.98 -6.69
N LYS A 76 2.40 0.11 -6.87
CA LYS A 76 2.51 -1.08 -7.74
C LYS A 76 2.77 -0.75 -9.20
N LYS A 77 2.31 0.41 -9.69
CA LYS A 77 2.45 0.86 -11.09
C LYS A 77 3.80 1.54 -11.33
N THR A 78 4.07 2.63 -10.62
CA THR A 78 5.26 3.46 -10.85
C THR A 78 6.52 2.94 -10.17
N LYS A 79 6.36 1.99 -9.23
CA LYS A 79 7.45 1.48 -8.37
C LYS A 79 8.16 2.57 -7.57
N LYS A 80 7.49 3.70 -7.35
CA LYS A 80 7.95 4.77 -6.46
C LYS A 80 7.62 4.43 -5.00
N PHE A 81 8.58 4.72 -4.12
CA PHE A 81 8.38 4.72 -2.67
C PHE A 81 7.26 5.67 -2.29
N ARG A 82 6.39 5.29 -1.34
CA ARG A 82 5.36 6.16 -0.77
C ARG A 82 5.70 6.54 0.67
N GLY A 83 6.11 5.58 1.49
CA GLY A 83 6.41 5.79 2.90
C GLY A 83 6.67 4.49 3.66
N TRP A 84 6.95 4.62 4.95
CA TRP A 84 7.03 3.55 5.93
C TRP A 84 5.72 3.44 6.69
N ALA A 85 4.98 2.35 6.44
CA ALA A 85 3.70 2.08 7.08
C ALA A 85 3.78 0.85 7.97
N CYS A 86 2.94 0.74 9.00
CA CYS A 86 2.80 -0.52 9.73
C CYS A 86 2.04 -1.56 8.89
N ASP A 87 2.11 -2.82 9.28
CA ASP A 87 1.44 -3.92 8.58
C ASP A 87 -0.07 -3.68 8.38
N LYS A 88 -0.75 -3.18 9.43
CA LYS A 88 -2.20 -2.89 9.39
C LYS A 88 -2.53 -1.81 8.36
N CYS A 89 -1.78 -0.69 8.34
CA CYS A 89 -2.01 0.39 7.38
C CYS A 89 -1.70 -0.04 5.96
N ASN A 90 -0.54 -0.66 5.73
CA ASN A 90 -0.12 -1.11 4.40
C ASN A 90 -1.12 -2.15 3.83
N THR A 91 -1.53 -3.11 4.65
CA THR A 91 -2.52 -4.12 4.24
C THR A 91 -3.90 -3.50 4.01
N GLY A 92 -4.35 -2.60 4.89
CA GLY A 92 -5.62 -1.89 4.75
C GLY A 92 -5.72 -1.10 3.44
N ILE A 93 -4.71 -0.28 3.13
CA ILE A 93 -4.62 0.44 1.85
C ILE A 93 -4.65 -0.54 0.67
N GLY A 94 -3.93 -1.67 0.78
CA GLY A 94 -3.91 -2.72 -0.22
C GLY A 94 -5.27 -3.36 -0.48
N GLN A 95 -6.05 -3.59 0.59
CA GLN A 95 -7.41 -4.15 0.53
C GLN A 95 -8.42 -3.17 -0.05
N LEU A 96 -8.22 -1.87 0.17
CA LEU A 96 -8.99 -0.79 -0.46
C LEU A 96 -8.54 -0.49 -1.90
N GLY A 97 -7.87 -1.43 -2.56
CA GLY A 97 -7.50 -1.30 -3.98
C GLY A 97 -6.21 -0.52 -4.25
N ASP A 98 -5.49 -0.09 -3.22
CA ASP A 98 -4.16 0.53 -3.33
C ASP A 98 -4.13 1.81 -4.19
N ASN A 99 -5.20 2.61 -4.09
CA ASN A 99 -5.39 3.86 -4.80
C ASN A 99 -6.29 4.82 -4.00
N ILE A 100 -6.25 6.12 -4.34
CA ILE A 100 -7.00 7.16 -3.63
C ILE A 100 -8.51 6.91 -3.71
N GLN A 101 -9.04 6.51 -4.87
CA GLN A 101 -10.48 6.31 -5.04
C GLN A 101 -11.05 5.25 -4.09
N GLY A 102 -10.36 4.13 -3.90
CA GLY A 102 -10.82 3.09 -2.97
C GLY A 102 -10.78 3.52 -1.50
N VAL A 103 -9.82 4.38 -1.13
CA VAL A 103 -9.79 5.00 0.20
C VAL A 103 -10.93 6.01 0.37
N LEU A 104 -11.19 6.84 -0.64
CA LEU A 104 -12.32 7.78 -0.63
C LEU A 104 -13.67 7.07 -0.52
N ASN A 105 -13.84 5.94 -1.19
CA ASN A 105 -15.06 5.14 -1.07
C ASN A 105 -15.27 4.65 0.38
N ALA A 106 -14.21 4.17 1.05
CA ALA A 106 -14.28 3.76 2.45
C ALA A 106 -14.53 4.94 3.39
N PHE A 107 -13.88 6.07 3.14
CA PHE A 107 -14.09 7.31 3.88
C PHE A 107 -15.54 7.78 3.80
N ASN A 108 -16.08 7.92 2.58
CA ASN A 108 -17.46 8.35 2.35
C ASN A 108 -18.49 7.37 2.96
N TYR A 109 -18.22 6.07 2.88
CA TYR A 109 -19.07 5.07 3.55
C TYR A 109 -19.15 5.31 5.06
N LEU A 110 -18.02 5.61 5.72
CA LEU A 110 -18.00 5.93 7.16
C LEU A 110 -18.73 7.24 7.45
N LEU A 111 -18.52 8.30 6.67
CA LEU A 111 -19.23 9.57 6.85
C LEU A 111 -20.75 9.40 6.82
N LEU A 112 -21.26 8.56 5.92
CA LEU A 112 -22.70 8.31 5.78
C LEU A 112 -23.28 7.40 6.88
N ARG A 113 -22.45 6.80 7.73
CA ARG A 113 -22.83 5.75 8.69
C ARG A 113 -22.41 6.04 10.14
N SER A 114 -21.70 7.14 10.36
CA SER A 114 -21.24 7.55 11.68
C SER A 114 -21.96 8.81 12.13
N ASP A 115 -22.32 8.87 13.41
CA ASP A 115 -22.73 10.11 14.04
C ASP A 115 -21.48 10.94 14.33
N ILE A 116 -21.29 12.01 13.57
CA ILE A 116 -20.17 12.95 13.72
C ILE A 116 -20.68 14.16 14.48
N SER A 117 -20.02 14.50 15.59
CA SER A 117 -20.41 15.66 16.38
C SER A 117 -20.12 16.98 15.65
N ALA A 118 -20.84 18.03 16.02
CA ALA A 118 -20.65 19.36 15.44
C ALA A 118 -19.21 19.90 15.67
N ASP A 119 -18.54 19.48 16.74
CA ASP A 119 -17.18 19.89 17.07
C ASP A 119 -16.11 19.12 16.28
N GLU A 120 -16.39 17.87 15.87
CA GLU A 120 -15.48 17.05 15.08
C GLU A 120 -15.48 17.42 13.59
N LEU A 121 -16.63 17.89 13.08
CA LEU A 121 -16.79 18.17 11.66
C LEU A 121 -15.80 19.23 11.12
N PRO A 122 -15.58 20.40 11.78
CA PRO A 122 -14.59 21.37 11.34
C PRO A 122 -13.16 20.79 11.33
N VAL A 123 -12.79 20.01 12.34
CA VAL A 123 -11.46 19.37 12.43
C VAL A 123 -11.24 18.44 11.23
N LEU A 124 -12.25 17.65 10.90
CA LEU A 124 -12.19 16.74 9.77
C LEU A 124 -12.09 17.47 8.43
N ILE A 125 -12.93 18.49 8.21
CA ILE A 125 -12.91 19.29 6.97
C ILE A 125 -11.54 19.94 6.79
N ASN A 126 -11.01 20.60 7.82
CA ASN A 126 -9.72 21.28 7.75
C ASN A 126 -8.59 20.29 7.46
N GLY A 127 -8.56 19.13 8.11
CA GLY A 127 -7.55 18.10 7.84
C GLY A 127 -7.56 17.60 6.38
N VAL A 128 -8.74 17.44 5.78
CA VAL A 128 -8.87 17.08 4.36
C VAL A 128 -8.42 18.22 3.46
N VAL A 129 -8.87 19.45 3.71
CA VAL A 129 -8.53 20.65 2.93
C VAL A 129 -7.02 20.89 2.95
N ASP A 130 -6.37 20.81 4.11
CA ASP A 130 -4.92 20.97 4.25
C ASP A 130 -4.16 19.92 3.45
N SER A 131 -4.63 18.67 3.48
CA SER A 131 -4.02 17.58 2.71
C SER A 131 -4.10 17.83 1.19
N LEU A 132 -5.22 18.38 0.71
CA LEU A 132 -5.41 18.74 -0.69
C LEU A 132 -4.57 19.96 -1.09
N ASN A 133 -4.50 20.98 -0.24
CA ASN A 133 -3.66 22.16 -0.46
C ASN A 133 -2.18 21.78 -0.54
N ASN A 134 -1.72 20.86 0.33
CA ASN A 134 -0.37 20.31 0.29
C ASN A 134 -0.08 19.47 -0.97
N LEU A 135 -1.11 18.85 -1.57
CA LEU A 135 -0.95 18.19 -2.87
C LEU A 135 -0.81 19.21 -4.00
N LEU A 136 -1.64 20.26 -3.99
CA LEU A 136 -1.63 21.32 -5.00
C LEU A 136 -0.31 22.10 -5.00
N SER A 137 0.24 22.42 -3.82
CA SER A 137 1.54 23.10 -3.71
C SER A 137 2.67 22.30 -4.36
N ARG A 138 2.78 21.01 -4.03
CA ARG A 138 3.78 20.10 -4.62
C ARG A 138 3.68 19.98 -6.15
N GLN A 139 2.47 20.04 -6.70
CA GLN A 139 2.27 20.01 -8.15
C GLN A 139 2.73 21.31 -8.81
N LYS A 140 2.45 22.47 -8.20
CA LYS A 140 2.93 23.77 -8.69
C LYS A 140 4.46 23.84 -8.70
N ASP A 141 5.11 23.34 -7.66
CA ASP A 141 6.58 23.32 -7.60
C ASP A 141 7.19 22.37 -8.63
N SER A 142 6.57 21.20 -8.85
CA SER A 142 7.02 20.25 -9.89
C SER A 142 6.85 20.80 -11.31
N SER A 143 5.89 21.70 -11.53
CA SER A 143 5.68 22.39 -12.83
C SER A 143 6.60 23.59 -13.07
N ARG A 144 7.32 24.07 -12.05
CA ARG A 144 8.28 25.18 -12.15
C ARG A 144 9.72 24.73 -12.42
N VAL A 145 10.00 23.43 -12.28
CA VAL A 145 11.33 22.82 -12.44
C VAL A 145 11.39 21.93 -13.69
N ALA A 146 10.33 21.92 -14.51
CA ALA A 146 10.23 21.16 -15.76
C ALA A 146 10.38 22.05 -16.99
#